data_AF-A0A0D2EWZ0-F1
#
_entry.id   AF-A0A0D2EWZ0-F1
#
_cell.length_a   1.000
_cell.length_b   1.000
_cell.length_c   1.000
_cell.angle_alpha   90.00
_cell.angle_beta   90.00
_cell.angle_gamma   90.00
#
_symmetry.space_group_name_H-M   'P 1'
#
loop_
_entity.id
_entity.type
_entity.pdbx_description
1 polymer ?
#
loop_
_entity_poly.entity_id
_entity_poly.type
_entity_poly.pdbx_seq_one_letter_code
_entity_poly.pdbx_strand_id
1 'polypeptide(L)'
;MTMCAPFAVTWVKYFGTSRVVWAGAILFGLANVLASFGTTLWHFQLSQGLLLGIGTSLTFVPSMAVTPTWFRGRRGLAMGFVSAGTGIGGLVWAPVITACVANIGFRDTLCMTGAVTAALLGGAGFALDWEP
;
A
#
# COMPACT_ATOMS: atom_id res chain seq x y z
N MET A 1 10.35 2.05 -4.38
CA MET A 1 9.69 0.79 -4.79
C MET A 1 10.67 -0.26 -5.31
N THR A 2 11.59 0.06 -6.22
CA THR A 2 12.51 -0.93 -6.84
C THR A 2 13.58 -1.51 -5.89
N MET A 3 14.09 -0.74 -4.93
CA MET A 3 15.16 -1.22 -4.02
C MET A 3 14.68 -2.20 -2.93
N CYS A 4 13.41 -2.10 -2.48
CA CYS A 4 12.83 -3.02 -1.49
C CYS A 4 12.16 -4.25 -2.12
N ALA A 5 12.03 -4.27 -3.45
CA ALA A 5 11.40 -5.35 -4.20
C ALA A 5 12.04 -6.74 -3.96
N PRO A 6 13.38 -6.93 -3.99
CA PRO A 6 13.97 -8.25 -3.76
C PRO A 6 13.71 -8.76 -2.33
N PHE A 7 13.66 -7.86 -1.34
CA PHE A 7 13.35 -8.23 0.04
C PHE A 7 11.89 -8.66 0.20
N ALA A 8 10.95 -7.94 -0.42
CA ALA A 8 9.54 -8.29 -0.43
C ALA A 8 9.29 -9.64 -1.13
N VAL A 9 9.90 -9.90 -2.29
CA VAL A 9 9.77 -11.19 -3.00
C VAL A 9 10.31 -12.34 -2.16
N THR A 10 11.45 -12.15 -1.48
CA THR A 10 12.05 -13.17 -0.63
C THR A 10 11.11 -13.51 0.53
N TRP A 11 10.54 -12.51 1.19
CA TRP A 11 9.64 -12.71 2.33
C TRP A 11 8.31 -13.38 1.93
N VAL A 12 7.77 -13.04 0.77
CA VAL A 12 6.57 -13.69 0.21
C VAL A 12 6.79 -15.17 -0.02
N LYS A 13 7.99 -15.58 -0.49
CA LYS A 13 8.34 -16.99 -0.67
C LYS A 13 8.39 -17.79 0.63
N TYR A 14 8.82 -17.19 1.75
CA TYR A 14 8.97 -17.89 3.02
C TYR A 14 7.71 -17.88 3.90
N PHE A 15 6.94 -16.78 3.89
CA PHE A 15 5.83 -16.57 4.83
C PHE A 15 4.42 -16.63 4.21
N GLY A 16 4.33 -16.73 2.87
CA GLY A 16 3.06 -16.70 2.15
C GLY A 16 2.54 -15.27 1.92
N THR A 17 1.77 -15.10 0.83
CA THR A 17 1.32 -13.79 0.34
C THR A 17 0.51 -13.01 1.38
N SER A 18 -0.45 -13.67 2.03
CA SER A 18 -1.39 -13.02 2.95
C SER A 18 -0.69 -12.41 4.18
N ARG A 19 0.26 -13.13 4.80
CA ARG A 19 0.99 -12.63 5.99
C ARG A 19 1.88 -11.43 5.67
N VAL A 20 2.48 -11.39 4.49
CA VAL A 20 3.34 -10.27 4.07
C VAL A 20 2.50 -9.02 3.79
N VAL A 21 1.31 -9.18 3.19
CA VAL A 21 0.37 -8.08 2.96
C VAL A 21 -0.14 -7.52 4.29
N TRP A 22 -0.48 -8.38 5.27
CA TRP A 22 -0.84 -7.96 6.62
C TRP A 22 0.30 -7.19 7.32
N ALA A 23 1.54 -7.69 7.25
CA ALA A 23 2.70 -6.99 7.81
C ALA A 23 2.93 -5.63 7.14
N GLY A 24 2.78 -5.56 5.82
CA GLY A 24 2.85 -4.32 5.04
C GLY A 24 1.77 -3.31 5.45
N ALA A 25 0.54 -3.78 5.66
CA ALA A 25 -0.60 -2.97 6.11
C ALA A 25 -0.37 -2.34 7.49
N ILE A 26 0.12 -3.14 8.44
CA ILE A 26 0.46 -2.67 9.79
C ILE A 26 1.58 -1.63 9.71
N LEU A 27 2.60 -1.87 8.90
CA LEU A 27 3.71 -0.93 8.70
C LEU A 27 3.22 0.38 8.05
N PHE A 28 2.26 0.30 7.13
CA PHE A 28 1.66 1.47 6.48
C PHE A 28 0.81 2.31 7.43
N GLY A 29 0.03 1.63 8.28
CA GLY A 29 -0.74 2.26 9.35
C GLY A 29 0.18 2.97 10.34
N LEU A 30 1.23 2.28 10.80
CA LEU A 30 2.26 2.87 11.66
C LEU A 30 2.93 4.08 11.00
N ALA A 31 3.27 4.01 9.72
CA ALA A 31 3.85 5.14 8.98
C ALA A 31 2.94 6.39 9.02
N ASN A 32 1.64 6.22 8.80
CA ASN A 32 0.67 7.32 8.82
C ASN A 32 0.43 7.86 10.23
N VAL A 33 0.36 6.98 11.25
CA VAL A 33 0.22 7.41 12.65
C VAL A 33 1.46 8.18 13.10
N LEU A 34 2.67 7.67 12.83
CA LEU A 34 3.92 8.37 13.15
C LEU A 34 4.02 9.71 12.41
N ALA A 35 3.57 9.77 11.15
CA ALA A 35 3.51 11.01 10.38
C ALA A 35 2.51 12.01 10.98
N SER A 36 1.39 11.55 11.53
CA SER A 36 0.42 12.39 12.23
C SER A 36 0.96 12.94 13.54
N PHE A 37 1.77 12.18 14.30
CA PHE A 37 2.36 12.67 15.56
C PHE A 37 3.64 13.49 15.39
N GLY A 38 4.35 13.38 14.27
CA GLY A 38 5.59 14.12 14.01
C GLY A 38 5.41 15.63 14.04
N THR A 39 6.01 16.30 15.03
CA THR A 39 6.08 17.78 15.14
C THR A 39 7.29 18.36 14.41
N THR A 40 8.18 17.50 13.89
CA THR A 40 9.46 17.87 13.25
C THR A 40 9.56 17.27 11.85
N LEU A 41 10.04 18.06 10.88
CA LEU A 41 10.19 17.70 9.45
C LEU A 41 10.97 16.39 9.23
N TRP A 42 11.99 16.13 10.05
CA TRP A 42 12.79 14.91 9.94
C TRP A 42 11.99 13.63 10.21
N HIS A 43 11.10 13.64 11.22
CA HIS A 43 10.23 12.49 11.50
C HIS A 43 9.22 12.25 10.37
N PHE A 44 8.77 13.33 9.74
CA PHE A 44 7.87 13.24 8.59
C PHE A 44 8.56 12.61 7.39
N GLN A 45 9.78 13.06 7.07
CA GLN A 45 10.56 12.51 5.95
C GLN A 45 10.90 11.04 6.14
N LEU A 46 11.21 10.62 7.37
CA LEU A 46 11.53 9.22 7.69
C LEU A 46 10.28 8.32 7.63
N SER A 47 9.14 8.79 8.15
CA SER A 47 7.89 8.02 8.14
C SER A 47 7.29 7.90 6.74
N GLN A 48 7.18 9.00 5.99
CA GLN A 48 6.62 9.02 4.63
C GLN A 48 7.61 8.56 3.56
N GLY A 49 8.91 8.76 3.74
CA GLY A 49 9.91 8.30 2.78
C GLY A 49 10.25 6.83 2.97
N LEU A 50 10.64 6.46 4.20
CA LEU A 50 11.25 5.17 4.48
C LEU A 50 10.21 4.13 4.89
N LEU A 51 9.41 4.39 5.93
CA LEU A 51 8.39 3.43 6.39
C LEU A 51 7.29 3.20 5.34
N LEU A 52 6.73 4.28 4.79
CA LEU A 52 5.69 4.19 3.76
C LEU A 52 6.22 3.55 2.46
N GLY A 53 7.48 3.83 2.11
CA GLY A 53 8.16 3.21 0.96
C GLY A 53 8.37 1.70 1.14
N ILE A 54 8.69 1.26 2.35
CA ILE A 54 8.80 -0.17 2.68
C ILE A 54 7.41 -0.82 2.67
N GLY A 55 6.41 -0.23 3.33
CA GLY A 55 5.06 -0.78 3.41
C GLY A 55 4.37 -0.91 2.05
N THR A 56 4.50 0.11 1.18
CA THR A 56 4.01 0.03 -0.21
C THR A 56 4.70 -1.10 -0.97
N SER A 57 6.02 -1.25 -0.84
CA SER A 57 6.77 -2.28 -1.56
C SER A 57 6.38 -3.70 -1.10
N LEU A 58 6.17 -3.90 0.20
CA LEU A 58 5.73 -5.19 0.75
C LEU A 58 4.31 -5.57 0.33
N THR A 59 3.48 -4.60 -0.04
CA THR A 59 2.09 -4.86 -0.46
C THR A 59 1.96 -4.99 -1.97
N PHE A 60 2.60 -4.08 -2.71
CA PHE A 60 2.46 -3.97 -4.16
C PHE A 60 3.08 -5.16 -4.90
N VAL A 61 4.25 -5.61 -4.44
CA VAL A 61 4.99 -6.73 -5.03
C VAL A 61 4.22 -8.06 -4.98
N PRO A 62 3.72 -8.54 -3.82
CA PRO A 62 2.89 -9.74 -3.78
C PRO A 62 1.59 -9.61 -4.58
N SER A 63 0.95 -8.44 -4.54
CA SER A 63 -0.30 -8.21 -5.29
C SER A 63 -0.10 -8.38 -6.80
N MET A 64 1.00 -7.84 -7.34
CA MET A 64 1.37 -8.05 -8.74
C MET A 64 1.80 -9.49 -9.04
N ALA A 65 2.41 -10.19 -8.08
CA ALA A 65 2.84 -11.58 -8.26
C ALA A 65 1.67 -12.58 -8.27
N VAL A 66 0.61 -12.33 -7.50
CA VAL A 66 -0.59 -13.19 -7.42
C VAL A 66 -1.60 -12.92 -8.55
N THR A 67 -1.68 -11.71 -9.07
CA THR A 67 -2.58 -11.38 -10.20
C THR A 67 -2.48 -12.36 -11.40
N PRO A 68 -1.28 -12.73 -11.92
CA PRO A 68 -1.16 -13.64 -13.06
C PRO A 68 -1.38 -15.12 -12.73
N THR A 69 -1.31 -15.54 -11.45
CA THR A 69 -1.59 -16.93 -11.07
C THR A 69 -3.09 -17.24 -11.11
N TRP A 70 -3.94 -16.25 -10.83
CA TRP A 70 -5.40 -16.35 -10.93
C TRP A 70 -5.92 -16.48 -12.38
N PHE A 71 -5.21 -15.91 -13.36
CA PHE A 71 -5.66 -15.92 -14.76
C PHE A 71 -4.69 -16.73 -15.65
N ARG A 72 -5.03 -17.99 -15.96
CA ARG A 72 -4.18 -18.87 -16.79
C ARG A 72 -4.01 -18.44 -18.26
N GLY A 73 -5.04 -17.86 -18.89
CA GLY A 73 -5.04 -17.55 -20.33
C GLY A 73 -5.03 -16.07 -20.74
N ARG A 74 -5.32 -15.13 -19.81
CA ARG A 74 -5.49 -13.68 -20.10
C ARG A 74 -4.67 -12.78 -19.18
N ARG A 75 -3.44 -13.18 -18.86
CA ARG A 75 -2.53 -12.47 -17.94
C ARG A 75 -2.28 -11.01 -18.34
N GLY A 76 -2.09 -10.75 -19.64
CA GLY A 76 -1.83 -9.41 -20.15
C GLY A 76 -2.99 -8.43 -19.94
N LEU A 77 -4.24 -8.89 -20.15
CA LEU A 77 -5.42 -8.06 -19.88
C LEU A 77 -5.62 -7.81 -18.38
N ALA A 78 -5.42 -8.84 -17.55
CA ALA A 78 -5.52 -8.69 -16.09
C ALA A 78 -4.49 -7.69 -15.54
N MET A 79 -3.23 -7.79 -15.97
CA MET A 79 -2.19 -6.82 -15.60
C MET A 79 -2.47 -5.42 -16.18
N GLY A 80 -3.06 -5.34 -17.37
CA GLY A 80 -3.54 -4.08 -17.95
C GLY A 80 -4.58 -3.40 -17.07
N PHE A 81 -5.58 -4.14 -16.57
CA PHE A 81 -6.57 -3.62 -15.64
C PHE A 81 -5.97 -3.18 -14.30
N VAL A 82 -5.06 -3.96 -13.72
CA VAL A 82 -4.37 -3.59 -12.46
C VAL A 82 -3.54 -2.31 -12.65
N SER A 83 -2.85 -2.18 -13.79
CA SER A 83 -2.07 -0.98 -14.13
C SER A 83 -2.98 0.22 -14.36
N ALA A 84 -4.11 0.05 -15.05
CA ALA A 84 -5.10 1.09 -15.25
C ALA A 84 -5.71 1.58 -13.92
N GLY A 85 -5.99 0.66 -12.99
CA GLY A 85 -6.46 0.99 -11.64
C GLY A 85 -5.45 1.82 -10.86
N THR A 86 -4.15 1.55 -11.01
CA THR A 86 -3.09 2.37 -10.39
C THR A 86 -3.08 3.81 -10.93
N GLY A 87 -3.26 3.96 -12.26
CA GLY A 87 -3.36 5.26 -12.91
C GLY A 87 -4.58 6.07 -12.46
N ILE A 88 -5.77 5.44 -12.45
CA ILE A 88 -7.01 6.07 -12.01
C ILE A 88 -6.92 6.43 -10.51
N GLY A 89 -6.36 5.54 -9.70
CA GLY A 89 -6.14 5.78 -8.27
C GLY A 89 -5.31 7.04 -8.04
N GLY A 90 -4.17 7.20 -8.73
CA GLY A 90 -3.36 8.42 -8.61
C GLY A 90 -4.11 9.69 -9.03
N LEU A 91 -4.92 9.59 -10.09
CA LEU A 91 -5.65 10.73 -10.67
C LEU A 91 -6.80 11.21 -9.77
N VAL A 92 -7.48 10.28 -9.09
CA VAL A 92 -8.56 10.59 -8.14
C VAL A 92 -8.00 10.96 -6.76
N TRP A 93 -6.95 10.29 -6.30
CA TRP A 93 -6.44 10.46 -4.94
C TRP A 93 -5.71 11.79 -4.75
N ALA A 94 -5.02 12.29 -5.78
CA ALA A 94 -4.34 13.57 -5.73
C ALA A 94 -5.29 14.74 -5.37
N PRO A 95 -6.38 15.03 -6.11
CA PRO A 95 -7.29 16.13 -5.78
C PRO A 95 -8.05 15.88 -4.46
N VAL A 96 -8.36 14.63 -4.11
CA VAL A 96 -9.03 14.29 -2.85
C VAL A 96 -8.15 14.64 -1.65
N ILE A 97 -6.86 14.28 -1.69
CA ILE A 97 -5.92 14.67 -0.62
C ILE A 97 -5.80 16.19 -0.57
N THR A 98 -5.63 16.87 -1.71
CA THR A 98 -5.48 18.33 -1.71
C THR A 98 -6.71 19.02 -1.12
N ALA A 99 -7.92 18.55 -1.45
CA ALA A 99 -9.16 19.07 -0.88
C ALA A 99 -9.29 18.77 0.63
N CYS A 100 -8.90 17.58 1.09
CA CYS A 100 -8.87 17.25 2.51
C CYS A 100 -7.88 18.14 3.27
N VAL A 101 -6.65 18.29 2.78
CA VAL A 101 -5.63 19.14 3.44
C VAL A 101 -6.13 20.58 3.57
N ALA A 102 -6.86 21.09 2.56
CA ALA A 102 -7.42 22.44 2.60
C ALA A 102 -8.57 22.63 3.61
N ASN A 103 -9.35 21.59 3.91
CA ASN A 103 -10.53 21.69 4.78
C ASN A 103 -10.29 21.23 6.22
N ILE A 104 -9.61 20.10 6.42
CA ILE A 104 -9.41 19.47 7.73
C ILE A 104 -7.96 19.54 8.22
N GLY A 105 -7.05 20.09 7.41
CA GLY A 105 -5.65 20.22 7.75
C GLY A 105 -4.85 18.93 7.55
N PHE A 106 -3.53 19.07 7.64
CA PHE A 106 -2.58 18.06 7.24
C PHE A 106 -2.61 16.79 8.11
N ARG A 107 -2.68 16.96 9.44
CA ARG A 107 -2.66 15.84 10.41
C ARG A 107 -3.86 14.92 10.28
N ASP A 108 -5.06 15.49 10.14
CA ASP A 108 -6.29 14.71 10.03
C ASP A 108 -6.38 14.03 8.67
N THR A 109 -5.88 14.68 7.60
CA THR A 109 -5.79 14.07 6.27
C THR A 109 -4.90 12.82 6.29
N LEU A 110 -3.73 12.89 6.95
CA LEU A 110 -2.82 11.74 7.10
C LEU A 110 -3.46 10.58 7.86
N CYS A 111 -4.23 10.90 8.91
CA CYS A 111 -4.94 9.89 9.69
C CYS A 111 -6.04 9.22 8.85
N MET A 112 -6.81 10.02 8.09
CA MET A 112 -7.82 9.52 7.16
C MET A 112 -7.21 8.63 6.06
N THR A 113 -6.11 9.06 5.44
CA THR A 113 -5.42 8.26 4.41
C THR A 113 -4.85 6.97 5.01
N GLY A 114 -4.33 7.03 6.25
CA GLY A 114 -3.90 5.86 6.99
C GLY A 114 -5.04 4.87 7.24
N ALA A 115 -6.20 5.35 7.70
CA ALA A 115 -7.39 4.54 7.95
C ALA A 115 -7.94 3.89 6.67
N VAL A 116 -8.07 4.66 5.58
CA VAL A 116 -8.51 4.14 4.28
C VAL A 116 -7.56 3.07 3.77
N THR A 117 -6.25 3.31 3.87
CA THR A 117 -5.26 2.33 3.41
C THR A 117 -5.27 1.08 4.29
N ALA A 118 -5.37 1.23 5.62
CA ALA A 118 -5.49 0.10 6.52
C ALA A 118 -6.76 -0.73 6.27
N ALA A 119 -7.90 -0.09 5.98
CA ALA A 119 -9.14 -0.78 5.64
C ALA A 119 -9.03 -1.54 4.30
N LEU A 120 -8.46 -0.89 3.28
CA LEU A 120 -8.25 -1.50 1.96
C LEU A 120 -7.27 -2.68 2.04
N LEU A 121 -6.15 -2.52 2.77
CA LEU A 121 -5.14 -3.56 2.91
C LEU A 121 -5.58 -4.69 3.84
N GLY A 122 -6.33 -4.39 4.90
CA GLY A 122 -6.95 -5.39 5.76
C GLY A 122 -7.97 -6.23 4.98
N GLY A 123 -8.81 -5.58 4.15
CA GLY A 123 -9.72 -6.27 3.24
C GLY A 123 -9.01 -7.13 2.20
N ALA A 124 -7.92 -6.62 1.62
CA ALA A 124 -7.08 -7.38 0.68
C ALA A 124 -6.40 -8.59 1.34
N GLY A 125 -5.94 -8.46 2.59
CA GLY A 125 -5.38 -9.57 3.36
C GLY A 125 -6.39 -10.68 3.61
N PHE A 126 -7.65 -10.34 3.91
CA PHE A 126 -8.73 -11.34 4.01
C PHE A 126 -9.03 -12.03 2.66
N ALA A 127 -9.02 -11.27 1.56
CA ALA A 127 -9.25 -11.83 0.23
C ALA A 127 -8.11 -12.75 -0.24
N LEU A 128 -6.86 -12.50 0.20
CA LEU A 128 -5.69 -13.33 -0.11
C LEU A 128 -5.58 -14.59 0.77
N ASP A 129 -6.20 -14.62 1.95
CA ASP A 129 -6.36 -15.87 2.71
C ASP A 129 -7.30 -16.87 2.01
N TRP A 130 -8.06 -16.38 1.03
CA TRP A 130 -8.92 -17.17 0.14
C TRP A 130 -8.16 -17.68 -1.10
N GLU A 131 -6.90 -18.07 -0.92
CA GLU A 131 -6.15 -18.86 -1.91
C GLU A 131 -6.45 -20.35 -1.64
N PRO A 132 -7.16 -21.08 -2.53
CA PRO A 132 -7.37 -22.52 -2.40
C PRO A 132 -6.09 -23.35 -2.63
#